data_AF-A0A136KJ51-F1
#
_entry.id   AF-A0A136KJ51-F1
#
_cell.length_a   1.000
_cell.length_b   1.000
_cell.length_c   1.000
_cell.angle_alpha   90.00
_cell.angle_beta   90.00
_cell.angle_gamma   90.00
#
_symmetry.space_group_name_H-M   'P 1'
#
loop_
_entity.id
_entity.type
_entity.pdbx_description
1 polymer ?
#
loop_
_entity_poly.entity_id
_entity_poly.type
_entity_poly.pdbx_seq_one_letter_code
_entity_poly.pdbx_strand_id
1 'polypeptide(L)'
;MAISELEQKFRKYAIYSANKLHKAPIEEIFSGYELKPIGQGLQGRTFKLQNSEWVIKEGRWDIDISVMFENAKLPFPTMLAQKVLKLFQFTFLPDEDEIRRQYEMYLTFVQYFGYFRKDDYYYHENRDLFFSSQKRIRDDLLLYRSEIEKFFKIKLDDNIEKVLGSKYRYHNFLPKEYLLYGKSISPQNKGRDTYFIIQKFVEGELLHDLNIDNDDFSDAVIYQLIILIYLILLMRMKDNLLPDTRPRYPVKEVSDWLLKTDNIIVSSKRVTFVDTRWLWNTKDNIIKKGIIIPSQIERLCKYYISYLLEHV
;
A
#
# COMPACT_ATOMS: atom_id res chain seq x y z
N MET A 1 7.60 8.44 23.35
CA MET A 1 8.57 7.32 23.50
C MET A 1 9.88 7.76 22.86
N ALA A 2 11.04 7.38 23.41
CA ALA A 2 12.32 7.71 22.80
C ALA A 2 12.45 6.98 21.44
N ILE A 3 12.87 7.69 20.40
CA ILE A 3 13.09 7.13 19.06
C ILE A 3 14.33 6.24 19.11
N SER A 4 14.20 4.97 18.72
CA SER A 4 15.33 4.02 18.71
C SER A 4 16.44 4.49 17.76
N GLU A 5 17.69 4.12 18.05
CA GLU A 5 18.84 4.47 17.21
C GLU A 5 18.64 4.03 15.74
N LEU A 6 18.08 2.83 15.55
CA LEU A 6 17.75 2.31 14.23
C LEU A 6 16.74 3.21 13.50
N GLU A 7 15.68 3.65 14.19
CA GLU A 7 14.71 4.56 13.59
C GLU A 7 15.33 5.94 13.29
N GLN A 8 16.26 6.43 14.12
CA GLN A 8 16.99 7.66 13.82
C GLN A 8 17.81 7.54 12.52
N LYS A 9 18.44 6.38 12.28
CA LYS A 9 19.13 6.10 11.01
C LYS A 9 18.14 6.11 9.83
N PHE A 10 16.96 5.49 9.98
CA PHE A 10 15.94 5.52 8.95
C PHE A 10 15.48 6.94 8.63
N ARG A 11 15.22 7.75 9.67
CA ARG A 11 14.85 9.17 9.49
C ARG A 11 15.95 9.96 8.80
N LYS A 12 17.21 9.76 9.19
CA LYS A 12 18.34 10.49 8.60
C LYS A 12 18.46 10.26 7.09
N TYR A 13 18.21 9.03 6.63
CA TYR A 13 18.43 8.62 5.25
C TYR A 13 17.16 8.41 4.43
N ALA A 14 15.99 8.76 4.96
CA ALA A 14 14.74 8.60 4.24
C ALA A 14 14.58 9.67 3.15
N ILE A 15 13.98 9.27 2.04
CA ILE A 15 13.58 10.16 0.96
C ILE A 15 12.36 10.96 1.42
N TYR A 16 12.49 12.28 1.31
CA TYR A 16 11.52 13.27 1.80
C TYR A 16 11.10 14.28 0.74
N SER A 17 11.62 14.12 -0.48
CA SER A 17 11.31 14.93 -1.64
C SER A 17 11.61 14.09 -2.87
N ALA A 18 10.69 14.08 -3.84
CA ALA A 18 10.92 13.44 -5.12
C ALA A 18 12.11 14.06 -5.88
N ASN A 19 12.44 15.32 -5.60
CA ASN A 19 13.52 16.04 -6.28
C ASN A 19 14.92 15.73 -5.75
N LYS A 20 15.04 15.10 -4.59
CA LYS A 20 16.33 14.88 -3.90
C LYS A 20 16.44 13.44 -3.42
N LEU A 21 16.88 12.55 -4.33
CA LEU A 21 17.34 11.22 -3.93
C LEU A 21 18.77 11.33 -3.38
N HIS A 22 18.99 10.70 -2.23
CA HIS A 22 20.33 10.50 -1.69
C HIS A 22 20.52 9.02 -1.37
N LYS A 23 21.73 8.52 -1.59
CA LYS A 23 22.05 7.11 -1.34
C LYS A 23 22.30 6.90 0.15
N ALA A 24 21.54 6.00 0.74
CA ALA A 24 21.69 5.54 2.10
C ALA A 24 22.79 4.47 2.18
N PRO A 25 23.62 4.45 3.24
CA PRO A 25 24.60 3.38 3.47
C PRO A 25 23.89 2.13 4.02
N ILE A 26 23.20 1.41 3.15
CA ILE A 26 22.29 0.31 3.51
C ILE A 26 22.96 -0.78 4.37
N GLU A 27 24.20 -1.17 4.03
CA GLU A 27 24.96 -2.17 4.79
C GLU A 27 25.24 -1.71 6.23
N GLU A 28 25.56 -0.43 6.43
CA GLU A 28 25.81 0.15 7.77
C GLU A 28 24.50 0.35 8.56
N ILE A 29 23.40 0.66 7.88
CA ILE A 29 22.10 0.85 8.52
C ILE A 29 21.61 -0.47 9.11
N PHE A 30 21.78 -1.57 8.37
CA PHE A 30 21.35 -2.90 8.80
C PHE A 30 22.45 -3.72 9.48
N SER A 31 23.65 -3.17 9.66
CA SER A 31 24.74 -3.84 10.37
C SER A 31 24.32 -4.22 11.78
N GLY A 32 24.51 -5.48 12.17
CA GLY A 32 24.11 -5.98 13.49
C GLY A 32 22.67 -6.46 13.58
N TYR A 33 21.88 -6.38 12.50
CA TYR A 33 20.54 -6.98 12.43
C TYR A 33 20.54 -8.20 11.52
N GLU A 34 19.89 -9.27 11.96
CA GLU A 34 19.61 -10.42 11.12
C GLU A 34 18.34 -10.17 10.28
N LEU A 35 18.48 -10.30 8.96
CA LEU A 35 17.40 -10.11 7.99
C LEU A 35 16.80 -11.48 7.64
N LYS A 36 15.66 -11.81 8.24
CA LYS A 36 14.95 -13.07 7.94
C LYS A 36 13.98 -12.86 6.77
N PRO A 37 14.12 -13.56 5.64
CA PRO A 37 13.12 -13.52 4.58
C PRO A 37 11.76 -14.01 5.10
N ILE A 38 10.70 -13.24 4.84
CA ILE A 38 9.33 -13.61 5.20
C ILE A 38 8.37 -13.66 4.01
N GLY A 39 8.79 -13.14 2.85
CA GLY A 39 7.99 -13.21 1.64
C GLY A 39 8.74 -12.67 0.42
N GLN A 40 8.27 -13.06 -0.76
CA GLN A 40 8.78 -12.56 -2.03
C GLN A 40 7.64 -12.43 -3.03
N GLY A 41 7.62 -11.34 -3.78
CA GLY A 41 6.69 -11.09 -4.88
C GLY A 41 7.42 -10.67 -6.15
N LEU A 42 6.65 -10.40 -7.21
CA LEU A 42 7.20 -9.95 -8.49
C LEU A 42 7.93 -8.60 -8.40
N GLN A 43 7.54 -7.76 -7.45
CA GLN A 43 8.04 -6.38 -7.32
C GLN A 43 8.85 -6.11 -6.05
N GLY A 44 9.01 -7.09 -5.16
CA GLY A 44 9.86 -6.92 -3.98
C GLY A 44 10.15 -8.20 -3.20
N ARG A 45 11.17 -8.13 -2.33
CA ARG A 45 11.49 -9.12 -1.30
C ARG A 45 11.21 -8.53 0.06
N THR A 46 10.56 -9.29 0.92
CA THR A 46 10.19 -8.83 2.25
C THR A 46 11.01 -9.57 3.31
N PHE A 47 11.65 -8.80 4.19
CA PHE A 47 12.49 -9.27 5.28
C PHE A 47 11.95 -8.73 6.61
N LYS A 48 11.94 -9.58 7.64
CA LYS A 48 11.75 -9.16 9.03
C LYS A 48 13.13 -8.96 9.65
N LEU A 49 13.40 -7.77 10.20
CA LEU A 49 14.57 -7.61 11.08
C LEU A 49 14.28 -8.33 12.39
N GLN A 50 15.09 -9.33 12.71
CA GLN A 50 15.02 -10.01 14.00
C GLN A 50 15.21 -9.02 15.15
N ASN A 51 14.52 -9.27 16.26
CA ASN A 51 14.56 -8.45 17.48
C ASN A 51 14.17 -6.97 17.25
N SER A 52 13.39 -6.68 16.20
CA SER A 52 12.84 -5.35 15.96
C SER A 52 11.41 -5.40 15.45
N GLU A 53 10.70 -4.28 15.57
CA GLU A 53 9.35 -4.12 15.02
C GLU A 53 9.32 -3.85 13.52
N TRP A 54 10.47 -3.73 12.84
CA TRP A 54 10.54 -3.30 11.45
C TRP A 54 10.53 -4.45 10.45
N VAL A 55 9.83 -4.22 9.34
CA VAL A 55 9.82 -5.03 8.13
C VAL A 55 10.42 -4.20 7.01
N ILE A 56 11.30 -4.80 6.22
CA ILE A 56 11.89 -4.19 5.04
C ILE A 56 11.31 -4.86 3.80
N LYS A 57 10.87 -4.06 2.84
CA LYS A 57 10.65 -4.50 1.46
C LYS A 57 11.73 -3.91 0.58
N GLU A 58 12.55 -4.77 -0.01
CA GLU A 58 13.51 -4.38 -1.04
C GLU A 58 12.81 -4.43 -2.41
N GLY A 59 12.88 -3.33 -3.16
CA GLY A 59 12.36 -3.27 -4.52
C GLY A 59 13.13 -4.19 -5.47
N ARG A 60 12.41 -4.91 -6.33
CA ARG A 60 12.99 -5.78 -7.35
C ARG A 60 12.08 -5.80 -8.58
N TRP A 61 12.59 -5.74 -9.80
CA TRP A 61 11.79 -5.96 -11.01
C TRP A 61 12.35 -7.12 -11.85
N ASP A 62 13.04 -8.05 -11.20
CA ASP A 62 13.50 -9.28 -11.81
C ASP A 62 12.38 -10.32 -11.83
N ILE A 63 12.10 -10.87 -13.00
CA ILE A 63 11.11 -11.94 -13.17
C ILE A 63 11.69 -13.20 -12.54
N ASP A 64 11.33 -13.50 -11.29
CA ASP A 64 11.74 -14.76 -10.68
C ASP A 64 10.82 -15.91 -11.10
N ILE A 65 11.19 -16.57 -12.18
CA ILE A 65 10.43 -17.70 -12.72
C ILE A 65 10.52 -18.89 -11.76
N SER A 66 11.49 -18.91 -10.83
CA SER A 66 11.54 -19.91 -9.75
C SER A 66 10.31 -19.81 -8.85
N VAL A 67 9.90 -18.58 -8.51
CA VAL A 67 8.79 -18.29 -7.58
C VAL A 67 7.44 -18.73 -8.15
N MET A 68 7.26 -18.65 -9.47
CA MET A 68 6.03 -19.14 -10.10
C MET A 68 5.82 -20.65 -9.97
N PHE A 69 6.86 -21.40 -9.63
CA PHE A 69 6.86 -22.87 -9.70
C PHE A 69 7.47 -23.57 -8.48
N GLU A 70 7.78 -22.83 -7.40
CA GLU A 70 8.56 -23.31 -6.25
C GLU A 70 7.96 -24.55 -5.55
N ASN A 71 6.65 -24.80 -5.71
CA ASN A 71 5.95 -25.97 -5.16
C ASN A 71 5.19 -26.82 -6.21
N ALA A 72 5.37 -26.54 -7.50
CA ALA A 72 4.69 -27.30 -8.55
C ALA A 72 5.57 -28.45 -9.04
N LYS A 73 5.09 -29.70 -8.99
CA LYS A 73 5.66 -30.80 -9.79
C LYS A 73 5.37 -30.51 -11.25
N LEU A 74 6.26 -29.74 -11.87
CA LEU A 74 6.14 -29.36 -13.25
C LEU A 74 6.42 -30.54 -14.17
N PRO A 75 5.62 -30.73 -15.23
CA PRO A 75 5.97 -31.65 -16.31
C PRO A 75 7.37 -31.34 -16.87
N PHE A 76 8.09 -32.36 -17.29
CA PHE A 76 9.47 -32.25 -17.82
C PHE A 76 9.66 -31.14 -18.89
N PRO A 77 8.73 -30.93 -19.85
CA PRO A 77 8.83 -29.82 -20.80
C PRO A 77 8.82 -28.44 -20.13
N THR A 78 8.03 -28.27 -19.08
CA THR A 78 7.94 -27.01 -18.32
C THR A 78 9.17 -26.78 -17.45
N MET A 79 9.81 -27.84 -16.94
CA MET A 79 11.12 -27.73 -16.27
C MET A 79 12.23 -27.29 -17.23
N LEU A 80 12.24 -27.82 -18.47
CA LEU A 80 13.15 -27.39 -19.53
C LEU A 80 12.90 -25.93 -19.93
N ALA A 81 11.64 -25.56 -20.12
CA ALA A 81 11.24 -24.17 -20.37
C ALA A 81 11.66 -23.25 -19.21
N GLN A 82 11.49 -23.66 -17.95
CA GLN A 82 11.94 -22.91 -16.79
C GLN A 82 13.46 -22.66 -16.81
N LYS A 83 14.27 -23.66 -17.17
CA LYS A 83 15.74 -23.49 -17.31
C LYS A 83 16.10 -22.52 -18.43
N VAL A 84 15.41 -22.60 -19.58
CA VAL A 84 15.62 -21.68 -20.70
C VAL A 84 15.18 -20.27 -20.33
N LEU A 85 14.00 -20.12 -19.72
CA LEU A 85 13.47 -18.83 -19.28
C LEU A 85 14.30 -18.22 -18.14
N LYS A 86 14.97 -19.04 -17.31
CA LYS A 86 15.98 -18.56 -16.34
C LYS A 86 17.14 -17.81 -17.02
N LEU A 87 17.52 -18.20 -18.23
CA LEU A 87 18.54 -17.49 -19.02
C LEU A 87 18.05 -16.12 -19.52
N PHE A 88 16.73 -15.94 -19.58
CA PHE A 88 16.06 -14.68 -19.91
C PHE A 88 15.49 -13.99 -18.65
N GLN A 89 15.98 -14.33 -17.45
CA GLN A 89 15.71 -13.54 -16.26
C GLN A 89 16.40 -12.19 -16.39
N PHE A 90 15.70 -11.24 -16.97
CA PHE A 90 16.11 -9.86 -16.95
C PHE A 90 15.96 -9.34 -15.53
N THR A 91 17.08 -8.97 -14.94
CA THR A 91 17.13 -8.28 -13.65
C THR A 91 16.92 -6.79 -13.89
N PHE A 92 15.71 -6.41 -14.27
CA PHE A 92 15.36 -4.99 -14.29
C PHE A 92 15.30 -4.52 -12.84
N LEU A 93 15.92 -3.39 -12.56
CA LEU A 93 15.70 -2.63 -11.34
C LEU A 93 15.11 -1.28 -11.77
N PRO A 94 14.19 -0.71 -10.98
CA PRO A 94 13.66 0.61 -11.29
C PRO A 94 14.82 1.60 -11.30
N ASP A 95 14.85 2.45 -12.33
CA ASP A 95 15.79 3.56 -12.38
C ASP A 95 15.38 4.65 -11.37
N GLU A 96 16.23 5.67 -11.23
CA GLU A 96 15.95 6.77 -10.31
C GLU A 96 14.67 7.50 -10.66
N ASP A 97 14.36 7.69 -11.94
CA ASP A 97 13.17 8.42 -12.40
C ASP A 97 11.88 7.67 -12.02
N GLU A 98 11.87 6.35 -12.18
CA GLU A 98 10.76 5.50 -11.79
C GLU A 98 10.57 5.47 -10.26
N ILE A 99 11.67 5.44 -9.49
CA ILE A 99 11.61 5.54 -8.02
C ILE A 99 11.00 6.88 -7.60
N ARG A 100 11.39 7.99 -8.25
CA ARG A 100 10.81 9.32 -8.00
C ARG A 100 9.33 9.34 -8.33
N ARG A 101 8.95 8.84 -9.50
CA ARG A 101 7.55 8.75 -9.94
C ARG A 101 6.68 7.97 -8.95
N GLN A 102 7.17 6.81 -8.48
CA GLN A 102 6.46 6.02 -7.47
C GLN A 102 6.35 6.75 -6.14
N TYR A 103 7.40 7.45 -5.72
CA TYR A 103 7.37 8.24 -4.51
C TYR A 103 6.36 9.39 -4.60
N GLU A 104 6.28 10.10 -5.73
CA GLU A 104 5.26 11.14 -5.96
C GLU A 104 3.84 10.58 -5.87
N MET A 105 3.59 9.42 -6.49
CA MET A 105 2.30 8.74 -6.40
C MET A 105 1.98 8.35 -4.94
N TYR A 106 2.98 7.86 -4.21
CA TYR A 106 2.84 7.57 -2.79
C TYR A 106 2.56 8.85 -1.96
N LEU A 107 3.13 10.00 -2.31
CA LEU A 107 2.80 11.27 -1.63
C LEU A 107 1.32 11.62 -1.78
N THR A 108 0.73 11.43 -2.97
CA THR A 108 -0.72 11.60 -3.15
C THR A 108 -1.49 10.62 -2.28
N PHE A 109 -1.08 9.35 -2.25
CA PHE A 109 -1.68 8.35 -1.36
C PHE A 109 -1.62 8.80 0.12
N VAL A 110 -0.48 9.34 0.55
CA VAL A 110 -0.28 9.86 1.90
C VAL A 110 -1.24 11.00 2.23
N GLN A 111 -1.58 11.87 1.28
CA GLN A 111 -2.56 12.94 1.48
C GLN A 111 -3.97 12.40 1.76
N TYR A 112 -4.35 11.31 1.09
CA TYR A 112 -5.67 10.71 1.26
C TYR A 112 -5.77 9.76 2.44
N PHE A 113 -4.74 9.01 2.80
CA PHE A 113 -4.86 7.94 3.79
C PHE A 113 -4.11 8.21 5.09
N GLY A 114 -3.17 9.16 5.06
CA GLY A 114 -2.45 9.63 6.23
C GLY A 114 -3.25 10.63 7.07
N TYR A 115 -3.05 10.59 8.38
CA TYR A 115 -3.44 11.69 9.28
C TYR A 115 -2.43 11.80 10.43
N PHE A 116 -1.39 12.59 10.23
CA PHE A 116 -0.27 12.67 11.17
C PHE A 116 -0.48 13.81 12.19
N ARG A 117 -0.19 13.54 13.46
CA ARG A 117 -0.15 14.55 14.53
C ARG A 117 1.29 15.01 14.75
N LYS A 118 1.45 16.27 15.22
CA LYS A 118 2.59 17.18 14.97
C LYS A 118 4.02 16.68 15.29
N ASP A 119 4.23 15.56 15.98
CA ASP A 119 5.57 15.25 16.52
C ASP A 119 6.24 13.93 16.11
N ASP A 120 5.57 12.92 15.52
CA ASP A 120 6.19 11.57 15.58
C ASP A 120 6.35 10.72 14.30
N TYR A 121 5.85 11.10 13.12
CA TYR A 121 5.68 10.05 12.09
C TYR A 121 5.98 10.38 10.63
N TYR A 122 6.04 11.65 10.23
CA TYR A 122 6.28 11.99 8.83
C TYR A 122 7.12 13.26 8.72
N TYR A 123 8.36 13.10 8.26
CA TYR A 123 9.21 14.22 7.89
C TYR A 123 9.08 14.38 6.37
N HIS A 124 8.86 15.60 5.90
CA HIS A 124 8.80 15.96 4.48
C HIS A 124 9.09 17.47 4.43
N GLU A 125 9.78 17.96 3.41
CA GLU A 125 10.12 19.40 3.31
C GLU A 125 8.86 20.29 3.36
N ASN A 126 7.79 19.83 2.70
CA ASN A 126 6.46 20.43 2.69
C ASN A 126 5.48 19.85 3.74
N ARG A 127 5.97 19.37 4.91
CA ARG A 127 5.13 18.70 5.92
C ARG A 127 3.85 19.44 6.27
N ASP A 128 3.95 20.76 6.49
CA ASP A 128 2.81 21.56 6.92
C ASP A 128 1.72 21.65 5.82
N LEU A 129 2.12 21.64 4.54
CA LEU A 129 1.18 21.53 3.41
C LEU A 129 0.50 20.16 3.40
N PHE A 130 1.24 19.07 3.59
CA PHE A 130 0.66 17.72 3.69
C PHE A 130 -0.35 17.63 4.83
N PHE A 131 0.01 18.11 6.03
CA PHE A 131 -0.88 18.04 7.20
C PHE A 131 -2.12 18.90 7.01
N SER A 132 -1.96 20.09 6.43
CA SER A 132 -3.09 20.97 6.11
C SER A 132 -4.00 20.34 5.06
N SER A 133 -3.44 19.70 4.03
CA SER A 133 -4.21 18.99 2.99
C SER A 133 -4.96 17.79 3.56
N GLN A 134 -4.29 16.94 4.36
CA GLN A 134 -4.91 15.81 5.05
C GLN A 134 -6.10 16.27 5.90
N LYS A 135 -5.87 17.30 6.74
CA LYS A 135 -6.91 17.86 7.59
C LYS A 135 -8.08 18.40 6.78
N ARG A 136 -7.82 19.18 5.73
CA ARG A 136 -8.87 19.71 4.85
C ARG A 136 -9.69 18.60 4.21
N ILE A 137 -9.04 17.58 3.64
CA ILE A 137 -9.75 16.41 3.08
C ILE A 137 -10.66 15.76 4.12
N ARG A 138 -10.21 15.64 5.40
CA ARG A 138 -11.00 15.06 6.48
C ARG A 138 -12.17 15.94 6.94
N ASP A 139 -11.95 17.24 7.03
CA ASP A 139 -12.99 18.19 7.46
C ASP A 139 -14.08 18.33 6.39
N ASP A 140 -13.70 18.22 5.12
CA ASP A 140 -14.59 18.40 3.97
C ASP A 140 -15.28 17.10 3.52
N LEU A 141 -15.10 15.95 4.19
CA LEU A 141 -15.64 14.66 3.71
C LEU A 141 -17.14 14.71 3.40
N LEU A 142 -17.94 15.34 4.26
CA LEU A 142 -19.38 15.49 4.03
C LEU A 142 -19.71 16.31 2.78
N LEU A 143 -18.91 17.34 2.49
CA LEU A 143 -19.11 18.23 1.34
C LEU A 143 -18.88 17.49 0.02
N TYR A 144 -18.04 16.45 0.02
CA TYR A 144 -17.79 15.64 -1.16
C TYR A 144 -18.90 14.63 -1.47
N ARG A 145 -19.90 14.43 -0.59
CA ARG A 145 -20.98 13.44 -0.79
C ARG A 145 -21.67 13.63 -2.14
N SER A 146 -22.19 14.84 -2.40
CA SER A 146 -22.92 15.13 -3.63
C SER A 146 -22.04 15.04 -4.87
N GLU A 147 -20.75 15.41 -4.77
CA GLU A 147 -19.81 15.28 -5.88
C GLU A 147 -19.56 13.80 -6.23
N ILE A 148 -19.32 12.96 -5.22
CA ILE A 148 -19.11 11.50 -5.39
C ILE A 148 -20.37 10.84 -5.95
N GLU A 149 -21.54 11.13 -5.38
CA GLU A 149 -22.82 10.61 -5.85
C GLU A 149 -23.06 10.96 -7.34
N LYS A 150 -22.80 12.22 -7.72
CA LYS A 150 -22.93 12.67 -9.10
C LYS A 150 -21.90 12.02 -10.03
N PHE A 151 -20.63 12.02 -9.64
CA PHE A 151 -19.54 11.51 -10.48
C PHE A 151 -19.71 10.01 -10.75
N PHE A 152 -20.03 9.24 -9.72
CA PHE A 152 -20.20 7.80 -9.83
C PHE A 152 -21.64 7.36 -10.14
N LYS A 153 -22.60 8.28 -10.24
CA LYS A 153 -24.03 8.01 -10.48
C LYS A 153 -24.62 7.03 -9.47
N ILE A 154 -24.49 7.37 -8.18
CA ILE A 154 -25.01 6.59 -7.05
C ILE A 154 -25.78 7.48 -6.08
N LYS A 155 -26.50 6.84 -5.16
CA LYS A 155 -27.06 7.48 -3.97
C LYS A 155 -26.59 6.69 -2.75
N LEU A 156 -25.88 7.36 -1.84
CA LEU A 156 -25.44 6.76 -0.59
C LEU A 156 -26.56 6.89 0.44
N ASP A 157 -26.66 5.91 1.34
CA ASP A 157 -27.61 5.95 2.46
C ASP A 157 -27.28 7.12 3.41
N ASP A 158 -28.29 7.72 4.05
CA ASP A 158 -28.12 8.89 4.91
C ASP A 158 -27.30 8.60 6.19
N ASN A 159 -27.22 7.33 6.62
CA ASN A 159 -26.32 6.91 7.68
C ASN A 159 -24.84 7.21 7.37
N ILE A 160 -24.48 7.42 6.09
CA ILE A 160 -23.14 7.87 5.71
C ILE A 160 -22.74 9.17 6.42
N GLU A 161 -23.69 10.06 6.73
CA GLU A 161 -23.40 11.34 7.38
C GLU A 161 -22.90 11.14 8.81
N LYS A 162 -23.49 10.19 9.54
CA LYS A 162 -23.05 9.77 10.88
C LYS A 162 -21.60 9.28 10.83
N VAL A 163 -21.25 8.49 9.81
CA VAL A 163 -19.92 7.92 9.65
C VAL A 163 -18.89 9.00 9.28
N LEU A 164 -19.17 9.81 8.26
CA LEU A 164 -18.25 10.86 7.78
C LEU A 164 -18.10 12.01 8.79
N GLY A 165 -19.14 12.27 9.59
CA GLY A 165 -19.12 13.23 10.70
C GLY A 165 -18.40 12.71 11.95
N SER A 166 -18.13 11.41 12.05
CA SER A 166 -17.57 10.79 13.25
C SER A 166 -16.10 11.17 13.52
N LYS A 167 -15.63 10.88 14.74
CA LYS A 167 -14.20 11.01 15.11
C LYS A 167 -13.27 10.15 14.24
N TYR A 168 -13.78 9.09 13.62
CA TYR A 168 -12.99 8.15 12.82
C TYR A 168 -12.55 8.73 11.48
N ARG A 169 -13.11 9.88 11.05
CA ARG A 169 -12.60 10.61 9.86
C ARG A 169 -11.13 10.96 9.97
N TYR A 170 -10.63 11.20 11.18
CA TYR A 170 -9.22 11.50 11.44
C TYR A 170 -8.35 10.25 11.65
N HIS A 171 -8.86 9.07 11.30
CA HIS A 171 -8.08 7.84 11.39
C HIS A 171 -6.89 7.88 10.42
N ASN A 172 -5.73 7.45 10.93
CA ASN A 172 -4.54 7.27 10.11
C ASN A 172 -4.48 5.81 9.63
N PHE A 173 -4.78 5.59 8.36
CA PHE A 173 -4.75 4.28 7.74
C PHE A 173 -3.32 3.79 7.47
N LEU A 174 -2.33 4.67 7.52
CA LEU A 174 -0.96 4.32 7.17
C LEU A 174 -0.18 3.78 8.36
N PRO A 175 0.60 2.70 8.17
CA PRO A 175 1.65 2.36 9.11
C PRO A 175 2.75 3.42 9.06
N LYS A 176 3.62 3.38 10.08
CA LYS A 176 4.85 4.16 10.04
C LYS A 176 5.78 3.55 9.01
N GLU A 177 6.26 4.38 8.08
CA GLU A 177 7.03 3.91 6.94
C GLU A 177 8.13 4.92 6.54
N TYR A 178 9.27 4.39 6.08
CA TYR A 178 10.37 5.16 5.50
C TYR A 178 10.75 4.59 4.13
N LEU A 179 11.04 5.47 3.17
CA LEU A 179 11.63 5.09 1.90
C LEU A 179 13.12 5.39 1.92
N LEU A 180 13.97 4.41 1.69
CA LEU A 180 15.41 4.60 1.50
C LEU A 180 15.79 4.19 0.07
N TYR A 181 16.87 4.76 -0.45
CA TYR A 181 17.45 4.37 -1.73
C TYR A 181 18.93 4.06 -1.53
N GLY A 182 19.43 2.95 -2.07
CA GLY A 182 20.81 2.55 -1.86
C GLY A 182 21.13 1.18 -2.46
N LYS A 183 22.24 0.59 -2.03
CA LYS A 183 22.71 -0.70 -2.56
C LYS A 183 21.85 -1.87 -2.09
N SER A 184 21.52 -2.77 -3.01
CA SER A 184 20.77 -3.99 -2.74
C SER A 184 21.50 -4.89 -1.73
N ILE A 185 20.73 -5.47 -0.82
CA ILE A 185 21.19 -6.47 0.17
C ILE A 185 21.13 -7.90 -0.40
N SER A 186 20.34 -8.11 -1.46
CA SER A 186 20.13 -9.42 -2.04
C SER A 186 21.33 -9.85 -2.90
N PRO A 187 21.83 -11.10 -2.77
CA PRO A 187 22.96 -11.58 -3.55
C PRO A 187 22.76 -11.46 -5.08
N GLN A 188 21.53 -11.63 -5.55
CA GLN A 188 21.18 -11.57 -6.98
C GLN A 188 21.36 -10.17 -7.59
N ASN A 189 21.27 -9.13 -6.77
CA ASN A 189 21.34 -7.72 -7.19
C ASN A 189 22.54 -7.01 -6.54
N LYS A 190 23.53 -7.76 -6.04
CA LYS A 190 24.67 -7.24 -5.28
C LYS A 190 25.32 -6.04 -6.00
N GLY A 191 25.48 -4.92 -5.28
CA GLY A 191 26.11 -3.71 -5.78
C GLY A 191 25.23 -2.83 -6.69
N ARG A 192 24.01 -3.28 -7.03
CA ARG A 192 23.05 -2.47 -7.79
C ARG A 192 22.23 -1.58 -6.86
N ASP A 193 21.78 -0.45 -7.38
CA ASP A 193 20.94 0.48 -6.62
C ASP A 193 19.47 0.04 -6.68
N THR A 194 18.77 0.15 -5.55
CA THR A 194 17.35 -0.15 -5.42
C THR A 194 16.74 0.69 -4.28
N TYR A 195 15.42 0.62 -4.14
CA TYR A 195 14.70 1.24 -3.03
C TYR A 195 14.35 0.23 -1.93
N PHE A 196 14.19 0.74 -0.72
CA PHE A 196 13.79 0.00 0.46
C PHE A 196 12.59 0.69 1.12
N ILE A 197 11.52 -0.06 1.32
CA ILE A 197 10.37 0.35 2.11
C ILE A 197 10.54 -0.24 3.50
N ILE A 198 10.77 0.60 4.49
CA ILE A 198 10.92 0.18 5.88
C ILE A 198 9.64 0.53 6.60
N GLN A 199 8.85 -0.49 6.93
CA GLN A 199 7.53 -0.35 7.51
C GLN A 199 7.52 -0.96 8.92
N LYS A 200 6.88 -0.28 9.88
CA LYS A 200 6.58 -0.90 11.17
C LYS A 200 5.62 -2.07 10.93
N PHE A 201 5.91 -3.20 11.56
CA PHE A 201 5.06 -4.39 11.51
C PHE A 201 3.68 -4.05 12.07
N VAL A 202 2.65 -4.52 11.36
CA VAL A 202 1.25 -4.30 11.72
C VAL A 202 0.69 -5.66 12.12
N GLU A 203 0.32 -5.77 13.38
CA GLU A 203 -0.37 -6.95 13.90
C GLU A 203 -1.87 -6.86 13.58
N GLY A 204 -2.45 -7.98 13.16
CA GLY A 204 -3.87 -8.10 12.86
C GLY A 204 -4.14 -9.24 11.88
N GLU A 205 -5.40 -9.39 11.53
CA GLU A 205 -5.89 -10.33 10.52
C GLU A 205 -6.06 -9.61 9.19
N LEU A 206 -5.89 -10.31 8.09
CA LEU A 206 -6.09 -9.73 6.77
C LEU A 206 -7.60 -9.63 6.51
N LEU A 207 -8.07 -8.50 5.98
CA LEU A 207 -9.49 -8.28 5.72
C LEU A 207 -10.12 -9.39 4.86
N HIS A 208 -9.34 -10.00 3.97
CA HIS A 208 -9.79 -11.08 3.12
C HIS A 208 -10.15 -12.37 3.86
N ASP A 209 -9.53 -12.62 5.02
CA ASP A 209 -9.78 -13.80 5.86
C ASP A 209 -10.98 -13.59 6.78
N LEU A 210 -11.41 -12.34 6.94
CA LEU A 210 -12.55 -11.99 7.77
C LEU A 210 -13.85 -12.06 6.97
N ASN A 211 -14.92 -12.40 7.67
CA ASN A 211 -16.28 -12.41 7.19
C ASN A 211 -17.11 -11.40 7.99
N ILE A 212 -17.54 -10.33 7.35
CA ILE A 212 -18.29 -9.23 7.97
C ILE A 212 -19.60 -9.72 8.61
N ASP A 213 -20.24 -10.78 8.07
CA ASP A 213 -21.48 -11.32 8.61
C ASP A 213 -21.27 -12.20 9.86
N ASN A 214 -20.09 -12.80 10.01
CA ASN A 214 -19.82 -13.82 11.03
C ASN A 214 -18.80 -13.41 12.09
N ASP A 215 -17.98 -12.39 11.81
CA ASP A 215 -16.98 -11.89 12.74
C ASP A 215 -17.53 -10.65 13.47
N ASP A 216 -17.23 -10.53 14.76
CA ASP A 216 -17.65 -9.40 15.59
C ASP A 216 -16.82 -8.13 15.27
N PHE A 217 -17.21 -7.43 14.21
CA PHE A 217 -16.67 -6.12 13.87
C PHE A 217 -17.23 -5.05 14.81
N SER A 218 -16.35 -4.33 15.52
CA SER A 218 -16.78 -3.14 16.25
C SER A 218 -17.20 -2.01 15.30
N ASP A 219 -18.14 -1.16 15.72
CA ASP A 219 -18.55 0.06 14.98
C ASP A 219 -17.34 0.88 14.52
N ALA A 220 -16.30 0.93 15.35
CA ALA A 220 -15.06 1.64 15.04
C ALA A 220 -14.39 1.12 13.77
N VAL A 221 -14.38 -0.20 13.56
CA VAL A 221 -13.79 -0.85 12.39
C VAL A 221 -14.69 -0.64 11.18
N ILE A 222 -16.00 -0.82 11.31
CA ILE A 222 -16.98 -0.59 10.23
C ILE A 222 -16.87 0.85 9.72
N TYR A 223 -16.81 1.83 10.62
CA TYR A 223 -16.68 3.25 10.26
C TYR A 223 -15.36 3.51 9.54
N GLN A 224 -14.26 2.93 10.03
CA GLN A 224 -12.96 3.06 9.37
C GLN A 224 -12.96 2.43 7.99
N LEU A 225 -13.59 1.27 7.79
CA LEU A 225 -13.72 0.65 6.47
C LEU A 225 -14.53 1.53 5.52
N ILE A 226 -15.69 2.03 5.94
CA ILE A 226 -16.50 2.94 5.11
C ILE A 226 -15.69 4.19 4.73
N ILE A 227 -14.98 4.80 5.67
CA ILE A 227 -14.13 5.98 5.42
C ILE A 227 -12.98 5.63 4.47
N LEU A 228 -12.33 4.48 4.62
CA LEU A 228 -11.28 4.00 3.72
C LEU A 228 -11.80 3.94 2.28
N ILE A 229 -12.94 3.29 2.07
CA ILE A 229 -13.54 3.11 0.74
C ILE A 229 -13.96 4.47 0.16
N TYR A 230 -14.55 5.33 0.99
CA TYR A 230 -14.92 6.68 0.60
C TYR A 230 -13.72 7.51 0.13
N LEU A 231 -12.57 7.38 0.81
CA LEU A 231 -11.32 8.03 0.42
C LEU A 231 -10.73 7.48 -0.88
N ILE A 232 -10.88 6.17 -1.15
CA ILE A 232 -10.51 5.57 -2.45
C ILE A 232 -11.35 6.21 -3.57
N LEU A 233 -12.67 6.33 -3.38
CA LEU A 233 -13.56 6.98 -4.35
C LEU A 233 -13.19 8.46 -4.56
N LEU A 234 -12.86 9.18 -3.49
CA LEU A 234 -12.47 10.58 -3.57
C LEU A 234 -11.16 10.75 -4.35
N MET A 235 -10.12 9.95 -4.04
CA MET A 235 -8.84 9.95 -4.75
C MET A 235 -9.02 9.61 -6.23
N ARG A 236 -9.89 8.64 -6.54
CA ARG A 236 -10.26 8.30 -7.92
C ARG A 236 -10.89 9.48 -8.65
N MET A 237 -11.79 10.19 -8.00
CA MET A 237 -12.53 11.31 -8.59
C MET A 237 -11.62 12.52 -8.82
N LYS A 238 -10.79 12.88 -7.83
CA LYS A 238 -9.97 14.09 -7.88
C LYS A 238 -8.66 13.88 -8.65
N ASP A 239 -7.99 12.74 -8.47
CA ASP A 239 -6.63 12.51 -9.00
C ASP A 239 -6.56 11.42 -10.07
N ASN A 240 -7.66 10.73 -10.36
CA ASN A 240 -7.70 9.60 -11.30
C ASN A 240 -6.83 8.41 -10.89
N LEU A 241 -6.49 8.32 -9.60
CA LEU A 241 -5.66 7.26 -9.04
C LEU A 241 -6.52 6.22 -8.30
N LEU A 242 -6.11 4.96 -8.39
CA LEU A 242 -6.64 3.86 -7.59
C LEU A 242 -5.47 3.07 -6.99
N PRO A 243 -5.60 2.50 -5.79
CA PRO A 243 -4.61 1.55 -5.28
C PRO A 243 -4.47 0.35 -6.24
N ASP A 244 -3.25 -0.17 -6.46
CA ASP A 244 -2.99 -1.45 -7.15
C ASP A 244 -2.84 -2.55 -6.11
N THR A 245 -3.96 -2.94 -5.49
CA THR A 245 -3.97 -3.95 -4.42
C THR A 245 -4.59 -5.23 -4.94
N ARG A 246 -3.79 -6.05 -5.63
CA ARG A 246 -4.34 -7.22 -6.33
C ARG A 246 -4.93 -8.22 -5.34
N PRO A 247 -6.06 -8.86 -5.67
CA PRO A 247 -6.57 -9.93 -4.84
C PRO A 247 -5.63 -11.13 -4.92
N ARG A 248 -5.61 -11.93 -3.86
CA ARG A 248 -4.70 -13.07 -3.71
C ARG A 248 -4.78 -14.05 -4.88
N TYR A 249 -5.97 -14.29 -5.41
CA TYR A 249 -6.19 -15.11 -6.61
C TYR A 249 -6.80 -14.26 -7.75
N PRO A 250 -5.98 -13.54 -8.54
CA PRO A 250 -6.43 -12.55 -9.53
C PRO A 250 -7.47 -13.04 -10.54
N VAL A 251 -7.49 -14.32 -10.88
CA VAL A 251 -8.43 -14.90 -11.85
C VAL A 251 -9.81 -15.17 -11.21
N LYS A 252 -9.86 -15.52 -9.93
CA LYS A 252 -11.11 -15.90 -9.24
C LYS A 252 -11.73 -14.74 -8.46
N GLU A 253 -10.90 -13.82 -7.99
CA GLU A 253 -11.27 -12.82 -6.99
C GLU A 253 -11.18 -11.38 -7.52
N VAL A 254 -10.91 -11.19 -8.82
CA VAL A 254 -10.90 -9.85 -9.44
C VAL A 254 -12.21 -9.09 -9.22
N SER A 255 -13.31 -9.83 -9.09
CA SER A 255 -14.64 -9.29 -8.81
C SER A 255 -14.82 -8.83 -7.37
N ASP A 256 -13.84 -9.02 -6.48
CA ASP A 256 -13.87 -8.60 -5.07
C ASP A 256 -12.51 -8.01 -4.64
N TRP A 257 -11.98 -7.12 -5.49
CA TRP A 257 -10.63 -6.55 -5.34
C TRP A 257 -10.38 -5.89 -3.97
N LEU A 258 -11.39 -5.24 -3.38
CA LEU A 258 -11.21 -4.44 -2.17
C LEU A 258 -11.27 -5.24 -0.87
N LEU A 259 -12.16 -6.23 -0.77
CA LEU A 259 -12.22 -7.08 0.43
C LEU A 259 -11.32 -8.31 0.32
N LYS A 260 -10.84 -8.69 -0.88
CA LYS A 260 -9.95 -9.86 -1.07
C LYS A 260 -8.49 -9.52 -1.29
N THR A 261 -8.08 -8.31 -0.90
CA THR A 261 -6.67 -7.90 -0.94
C THR A 261 -5.92 -8.27 0.34
N ASP A 262 -4.65 -8.63 0.19
CA ASP A 262 -3.69 -8.84 1.28
C ASP A 262 -3.16 -7.51 1.87
N ASN A 263 -3.66 -6.37 1.36
CA ASN A 263 -3.13 -5.05 1.69
C ASN A 263 -3.90 -4.33 2.80
N ILE A 264 -5.02 -4.88 3.28
CA ILE A 264 -5.77 -4.30 4.39
C ILE A 264 -5.69 -5.24 5.59
N ILE A 265 -5.10 -4.75 6.68
CA ILE A 265 -5.00 -5.46 7.95
C ILE A 265 -5.98 -4.84 8.93
N VAL A 266 -6.78 -5.70 9.55
CA VAL A 266 -7.76 -5.35 10.57
C VAL A 266 -7.31 -5.92 11.91
N SER A 267 -7.34 -5.06 12.92
CA SER A 267 -7.25 -5.45 14.32
C SER A 267 -8.55 -5.09 15.02
N SER A 268 -8.74 -5.52 16.27
CA SER A 268 -9.98 -5.33 17.04
C SER A 268 -10.54 -3.90 17.06
N LYS A 269 -9.71 -2.87 16.84
CA LYS A 269 -10.14 -1.45 16.83
C LYS A 269 -9.62 -0.64 15.65
N ARG A 270 -8.82 -1.23 14.75
CA ARG A 270 -8.07 -0.44 13.76
C ARG A 270 -7.93 -1.16 12.43
N VAL A 271 -8.21 -0.40 11.37
CA VAL A 271 -7.93 -0.75 9.98
C VAL A 271 -6.61 -0.09 9.55
N THR A 272 -5.72 -0.84 8.92
CA THR A 272 -4.44 -0.33 8.40
C THR A 272 -4.26 -0.78 6.96
N PHE A 273 -3.86 0.16 6.09
CA PHE A 273 -3.60 -0.07 4.69
C PHE A 273 -2.08 -0.18 4.47
N VAL A 274 -1.60 -1.36 4.13
CA VAL A 274 -0.17 -1.67 3.93
C VAL A 274 0.14 -1.91 2.45
N ASP A 275 1.42 -1.78 2.06
CA ASP A 275 1.89 -2.03 0.69
C ASP A 275 1.28 -1.13 -0.40
N THR A 276 1.13 0.16 -0.11
CA THR A 276 0.26 1.06 -0.87
C THR A 276 0.97 1.91 -1.92
N ARG A 277 2.13 1.46 -2.39
CA ARG A 277 3.03 2.28 -3.23
C ARG A 277 2.77 2.17 -4.73
N TRP A 278 1.95 1.21 -5.13
CA TRP A 278 1.53 1.03 -6.50
C TRP A 278 0.13 1.59 -6.64
N LEU A 279 -0.01 2.61 -7.47
CA LEU A 279 -1.31 3.14 -7.86
C LEU A 279 -1.47 3.01 -9.37
N TRP A 280 -2.70 2.84 -9.82
CA TRP A 280 -3.05 2.95 -11.22
C TRP A 280 -3.58 4.32 -11.55
N ASN A 281 -2.94 4.96 -12.52
CA ASN A 281 -3.55 6.08 -13.19
C ASN A 281 -4.60 5.57 -14.18
N THR A 282 -5.86 5.83 -13.88
CA THR A 282 -7.00 5.40 -14.69
C THR A 282 -7.06 6.06 -16.06
N LYS A 283 -6.21 7.07 -16.34
CA LYS A 283 -6.02 7.65 -17.68
C LYS A 283 -4.97 6.93 -18.55
N ASP A 284 -4.17 6.03 -17.97
CA ASP A 284 -3.13 5.31 -18.73
C ASP A 284 -3.73 4.30 -19.73
N ASN A 285 -2.91 3.75 -20.64
CA ASN A 285 -3.38 2.73 -21.57
C ASN A 285 -3.66 1.38 -20.87
N ILE A 286 -4.49 0.52 -21.50
CA ILE A 286 -4.94 -0.76 -20.94
C ILE A 286 -3.79 -1.71 -20.58
N ILE A 287 -2.71 -1.71 -21.38
CA ILE A 287 -1.54 -2.57 -21.14
C ILE A 287 -0.86 -2.17 -19.82
N LYS A 288 -0.69 -0.86 -19.57
CA LYS A 288 -0.16 -0.34 -18.31
C LYS A 288 -1.08 -0.58 -17.11
N LYS A 289 -2.39 -0.76 -17.33
CA LYS A 289 -3.40 -1.02 -16.29
C LYS A 289 -3.54 -2.49 -15.88
N GLY A 290 -2.89 -3.42 -16.58
CA GLY A 290 -2.87 -4.83 -16.16
C GLY A 290 -4.24 -5.53 -16.13
N ILE A 291 -5.17 -5.16 -17.02
CA ILE A 291 -6.53 -5.75 -17.19
C ILE A 291 -7.56 -5.32 -16.11
N ILE A 292 -7.17 -4.68 -15.01
CA ILE A 292 -8.18 -4.19 -14.06
C ILE A 292 -8.96 -3.04 -14.66
N ILE A 293 -10.28 -3.16 -14.59
CA ILE A 293 -11.22 -2.19 -15.16
C ILE A 293 -11.63 -1.25 -14.01
N PRO A 294 -11.28 0.04 -14.05
CA PRO A 294 -11.64 0.99 -12.99
C PRO A 294 -13.13 0.97 -12.63
N SER A 295 -14.01 0.70 -13.60
CA SER A 295 -15.45 0.55 -13.36
C SER A 295 -15.83 -0.62 -12.44
N GLN A 296 -15.01 -1.68 -12.38
CA GLN A 296 -15.20 -2.77 -11.41
C GLN A 296 -14.89 -2.31 -10.00
N ILE A 297 -13.77 -1.59 -9.80
CA ILE A 297 -13.41 -1.02 -8.50
C ILE A 297 -14.49 -0.03 -8.05
N GLU A 298 -14.96 0.82 -8.95
CA GLU A 298 -16.06 1.75 -8.68
C GLU A 298 -17.33 1.01 -8.27
N ARG A 299 -17.72 -0.06 -8.98
CA ARG A 299 -18.89 -0.88 -8.63
C ARG A 299 -18.76 -1.52 -7.25
N LEU A 300 -17.57 -2.03 -6.91
CA LEU A 300 -17.33 -2.71 -5.66
C LEU A 300 -17.30 -1.75 -4.47
N CYS A 301 -16.65 -0.60 -4.62
CA CYS A 301 -16.66 0.43 -3.59
C CYS A 301 -18.09 0.86 -3.23
N LYS A 302 -18.98 0.96 -4.24
CA LYS A 302 -20.40 1.28 -4.03
C LYS A 302 -21.11 0.18 -3.24
N TYR A 303 -20.98 -1.06 -3.72
CA TYR A 303 -21.58 -2.21 -3.06
C TYR A 303 -21.13 -2.32 -1.60
N TYR A 304 -19.83 -2.17 -1.35
CA TYR A 304 -19.29 -2.29 0.01
C TYR A 304 -19.66 -1.15 0.93
N ILE A 305 -19.72 0.09 0.45
CA ILE A 305 -20.22 1.18 1.30
C ILE A 305 -21.68 0.91 1.68
N SER A 306 -22.54 0.53 0.73
CA SER A 306 -23.94 0.22 1.03
C SER A 306 -24.08 -0.95 2.00
N TYR A 307 -23.38 -2.06 1.74
CA TYR A 307 -23.39 -3.23 2.60
C TYR A 307 -22.89 -2.93 4.02
N LEU A 308 -21.77 -2.23 4.16
CA LEU A 308 -21.25 -1.85 5.49
C LEU A 308 -22.18 -0.89 6.23
N LEU A 309 -22.93 -0.04 5.53
CA LEU A 309 -23.90 0.87 6.15
C LEU A 309 -25.14 0.16 6.71
N GLU A 310 -25.43 -1.07 6.28
CA GLU A 310 -26.49 -1.91 6.90
C GLU A 310 -26.14 -2.32 8.33
N HIS A 311 -24.86 -2.19 8.71
CA HIS A 311 -24.33 -2.55 10.03
C HIS A 311 -23.98 -1.31 10.91
N VAL A 312 -24.52 -0.12 10.61
CA VAL A 312 -24.20 1.18 11.27
C VAL A 312 -25.37 1.78 12.05
#